data_AF-A0A2T2SFZ9-F1
#
_entry.id   AF-A0A2T2SFZ9-F1
#
_cell.length_a   1.000
_cell.length_b   1.000
_cell.length_c   1.000
_cell.angle_alpha   90.00
_cell.angle_beta   90.00
_cell.angle_gamma   90.00
#
_symmetry.space_group_name_H-M   'P 1'
#
loop_
_entity.id
_entity.type
_entity.pdbx_description
1 polymer ?
#
loop_
_entity_poly.entity_id
_entity_poly.type
_entity_poly.pdbx_seq_one_letter_code
_entity_poly.pdbx_strand_id
1 'polypeptide(L)'
;MGKVAFGWYGGKYSHRKFLLPLLQESKHYCEPFGGSAAVLLNREPSPVETYNDIDSEVVNFFRVLRNQKEELIEQIGLTPFSKEELDKAVNESDEKLSDL
;
A
#
# COMPACT_ATOMS: atom_id res chain seq x y z
N MET A 1 -5.02 9.52 14.46
CA MET A 1 -5.63 8.24 14.03
C MET A 1 -4.56 7.44 13.30
N GLY A 2 -4.51 6.11 13.44
CA GLY A 2 -3.55 5.31 12.66
C GLY A 2 -3.98 5.22 11.20
N LYS A 3 -3.02 5.05 10.29
CA LYS A 3 -3.24 4.96 8.84
C LYS A 3 -3.09 3.50 8.37
N VAL A 4 -3.96 3.06 7.47
CA VAL A 4 -3.89 1.76 6.79
C VAL A 4 -4.29 2.00 5.34
N ALA A 5 -3.46 1.59 4.38
CA ALA A 5 -3.81 1.67 2.97
C ALA A 5 -4.85 0.60 2.59
N PHE A 6 -4.57 -0.66 2.94
CA PHE A 6 -5.44 -1.81 2.71
C PHE A 6 -5.08 -2.95 3.69
N GLY A 7 -5.96 -3.95 3.80
CA GLY A 7 -5.74 -5.14 4.60
C GLY A 7 -4.61 -5.99 4.02
N TRP A 8 -3.70 -6.46 4.87
CA TRP A 8 -2.57 -7.28 4.44
C TRP A 8 -2.31 -8.40 5.43
N TYR A 9 -2.14 -9.62 4.92
CA TYR A 9 -1.75 -10.76 5.75
C TYR A 9 -0.37 -10.51 6.36
N GLY A 10 -0.27 -10.64 7.69
CA GLY A 10 0.95 -10.31 8.41
C GLY A 10 1.22 -8.80 8.56
N GLY A 11 0.28 -7.94 8.17
CA GLY A 11 0.37 -6.49 8.34
C GLY A 11 0.59 -6.09 9.80
N LYS A 12 1.51 -5.14 10.03
CA LYS A 12 1.96 -4.77 11.39
C LYS A 12 1.13 -3.67 12.05
N TYR A 13 -0.01 -3.28 11.48
CA TYR A 13 -0.82 -2.17 11.98
C TYR A 13 -1.28 -2.35 13.44
N SER A 14 -1.72 -3.55 13.81
CA SER A 14 -2.14 -3.86 15.19
C SER A 14 -0.97 -3.77 16.19
N HIS A 15 0.25 -4.03 15.74
CA HIS A 15 1.47 -4.03 16.53
C HIS A 15 2.23 -2.69 16.51
N ARG A 16 1.73 -1.68 15.77
CA ARG A 16 2.45 -0.40 15.60
C ARG A 16 2.80 0.30 16.92
N LYS A 17 1.91 0.22 17.93
CA LYS A 17 2.16 0.84 19.25
C LYS A 17 3.36 0.21 19.98
N PHE A 18 3.65 -1.05 19.69
CA PHE A 18 4.81 -1.76 20.22
C PHE A 18 6.05 -1.52 19.35
N LEU A 19 5.91 -1.57 18.02
CA LEU A 19 7.04 -1.50 17.09
C LEU A 19 7.60 -0.08 16.94
N LEU A 20 6.74 0.94 16.80
CA LEU A 20 7.18 2.30 16.46
C LEU A 20 8.17 2.91 17.49
N PRO A 21 7.97 2.75 18.81
CA PRO A 21 8.94 3.25 19.80
C PRO A 21 10.31 2.55 19.76
N LEU A 22 10.41 1.37 19.12
CA LEU A 22 11.66 0.62 19.01
C LEU A 22 12.47 1.01 17.76
N LEU A 23 11.86 1.74 16.82
CA LEU A 23 12.54 2.23 15.64
C LEU A 23 13.38 3.45 16.02
N GLN A 24 14.64 3.45 15.59
CA GLN A 24 15.53 4.59 15.76
C GLN A 24 15.18 5.68 14.75
N GLU A 25 15.45 6.94 15.11
CA GLU A 25 15.47 8.02 14.14
C GLU A 25 16.57 7.78 13.11
N SER A 26 16.22 7.96 11.83
CA SER A 26 17.10 7.70 10.71
C SER A 26 16.99 8.80 9.68
N LYS A 27 18.10 9.12 9.01
CA LYS A 27 18.08 10.01 7.83
C LYS A 27 17.43 9.32 6.62
N HIS A 28 17.63 8.01 6.51
CA HIS A 28 17.05 7.16 5.48
C HIS A 28 16.39 5.96 6.14
N TYR A 29 15.07 5.84 6.01
CA TYR A 29 14.32 4.67 6.45
C TYR A 29 13.99 3.77 5.25
N CYS A 30 14.16 2.46 5.40
CA CYS A 30 13.92 1.50 4.34
C CYS A 30 12.96 0.41 4.81
N GLU A 31 11.90 0.16 4.05
CA GLU A 31 11.06 -1.03 4.16
C GLU A 31 11.32 -1.96 2.98
N PRO A 32 12.19 -2.97 3.12
CA PRO A 32 12.45 -3.92 2.05
C PRO A 32 11.27 -4.89 1.79
N PHE A 33 10.40 -5.05 2.78
CA PHE A 33 9.21 -5.91 2.76
C PHE A 33 7.98 -5.09 3.18
N GLY A 34 7.59 -4.15 2.32
CA GLY A 34 6.68 -3.07 2.67
C GLY A 34 5.24 -3.50 2.89
N GLY A 35 4.73 -4.47 2.14
CA GLY A 35 3.31 -4.87 2.16
C GLY A 35 2.39 -3.65 2.11
N SER A 36 1.41 -3.56 3.00
CA SER A 36 0.53 -2.37 3.11
C SER A 36 1.15 -1.10 3.70
N ALA A 37 2.47 -1.03 3.83
CA ALA A 37 3.22 0.10 4.38
C ALA A 37 2.78 0.49 5.80
N ALA A 38 2.27 -0.47 6.58
CA ALA A 38 1.64 -0.18 7.87
C ALA A 38 2.59 0.48 8.89
N VAL A 39 3.89 0.20 8.84
CA VAL A 39 4.88 0.85 9.71
C VAL A 39 5.29 2.20 9.13
N LEU A 40 5.70 2.24 7.86
CA LEU A 40 6.03 3.46 7.11
C LEU A 40 4.96 4.56 7.23
N LEU A 41 3.67 4.22 7.07
CA LEU A 41 2.58 5.20 7.13
C LEU A 41 2.27 5.72 8.55
N ASN A 42 2.78 5.06 9.60
CA ASN A 42 2.50 5.38 10.99
C ASN A 42 3.71 5.83 11.80
N ARG A 43 4.93 5.80 11.25
CA ARG A 43 6.13 6.36 11.87
C ARG A 43 6.24 7.87 11.59
N GLU A 44 7.10 8.53 12.35
CA GLU A 44 7.56 9.87 11.97
C GLU A 44 8.42 9.79 10.70
N PRO A 45 8.15 10.59 9.66
CA PRO A 45 8.86 10.51 8.40
C PRO A 45 10.36 10.79 8.53
N SER A 46 11.17 10.06 7.76
CA SER A 46 12.58 10.38 7.56
C SER A 46 12.78 11.30 6.36
N PRO A 47 13.88 12.08 6.28
CA PRO A 47 14.22 12.86 5.09
C PRO A 47 14.21 12.07 3.78
N VAL A 48 14.62 10.80 3.86
CA VAL A 48 14.55 9.84 2.75
C VAL A 48 13.83 8.58 3.22
N GLU A 49 12.90 8.09 2.41
CA GLU A 49 12.19 6.84 2.65
C GLU A 49 12.21 5.95 1.40
N THR A 50 12.58 4.69 1.57
CA THR A 50 12.50 3.67 0.52
C THR A 50 11.43 2.66 0.91
N TYR A 51 10.41 2.56 0.07
CA TYR A 51 9.46 1.47 0.09
C TYR A 51 9.85 0.46 -1.00
N ASN A 52 9.87 -0.81 -0.65
CA ASN A 52 10.09 -1.92 -1.58
C ASN A 52 9.22 -3.11 -1.19
N ASP A 53 8.75 -3.84 -2.20
CA ASP A 53 8.18 -5.17 -2.02
C ASP A 53 8.58 -6.03 -3.23
N ILE A 54 8.56 -7.36 -3.07
CA ILE A 54 8.76 -8.28 -4.19
C ILE A 54 7.52 -8.34 -5.07
N ASP A 55 6.35 -8.09 -4.49
CA ASP A 55 5.09 -8.03 -5.20
C ASP A 55 4.95 -6.69 -5.94
N SER A 56 5.08 -6.76 -7.27
CA SER A 56 5.01 -5.58 -8.14
C SER A 56 3.64 -4.92 -8.16
N GLU A 57 2.56 -5.64 -7.88
CA GLU A 57 1.21 -5.05 -7.85
C GLU A 57 1.07 -4.10 -6.67
N VAL A 58 1.68 -4.43 -5.54
CA VAL A 58 1.68 -3.57 -4.35
C VAL A 58 2.52 -2.32 -4.58
N VAL A 59 3.69 -2.46 -5.23
CA VAL A 59 4.51 -1.33 -5.65
C VAL A 59 3.74 -0.45 -6.66
N ASN A 60 2.99 -1.07 -7.59
CA ASN A 60 2.12 -0.36 -8.52
C ASN A 60 1.05 0.44 -7.79
N PHE A 61 0.32 -0.16 -6.84
CA PHE A 61 -0.68 0.54 -6.05
C PHE A 61 -0.14 1.84 -5.43
N PHE A 62 1.02 1.78 -4.75
CA PHE A 62 1.60 2.98 -4.13
C PHE A 62 2.11 3.99 -5.17
N ARG A 63 2.58 3.53 -6.33
CA ARG A 63 2.96 4.40 -7.46
C ARG A 63 1.75 5.15 -8.02
N VAL A 64 0.64 4.45 -8.27
CA VAL A 64 -0.61 5.04 -8.76
C VAL A 64 -1.20 5.98 -7.71
N LEU A 65 -1.26 5.56 -6.45
CA LEU A 65 -1.72 6.41 -5.35
C LEU A 65 -0.92 7.72 -5.24
N ARG A 66 0.39 7.68 -5.48
CA ARG A 66 1.24 8.89 -5.47
C ARG A 66 0.98 9.81 -6.66
N ASN A 67 0.81 9.22 -7.85
CA ASN A 67 0.80 9.97 -9.11
C ASN A 67 -0.61 10.39 -9.56
N GLN A 68 -1.64 9.61 -9.22
CA GLN A 68 -3.01 9.68 -9.75
C GLN A 68 -4.05 9.41 -8.64
N LYS A 69 -3.87 10.05 -7.49
CA LYS A 69 -4.63 9.78 -6.27
C LYS A 69 -6.15 9.91 -6.45
N GLU A 70 -6.59 11.01 -7.04
CA GLU A 70 -8.02 11.34 -7.15
C GLU A 70 -8.75 10.32 -8.03
N GLU A 71 -8.17 10.00 -9.19
CA GLU A 71 -8.70 9.00 -10.12
C GLU A 71 -8.77 7.60 -9.47
N LEU A 72 -7.71 7.19 -8.77
CA LEU A 72 -7.70 5.91 -8.06
C LEU A 72 -8.82 5.83 -7.01
N ILE A 73 -9.02 6.89 -6.23
CA ILE A 73 -10.09 6.95 -5.21
C ILE A 73 -11.47 6.88 -5.88
N GLU A 74 -11.65 7.57 -7.00
CA GLU A 74 -12.90 7.55 -7.77
C GLU A 74 -13.19 6.14 -8.31
N GLN A 75 -12.23 5.51 -9.01
CA GLN A 75 -12.40 4.16 -9.54
C GLN A 75 -12.75 3.15 -8.45
N ILE A 76 -12.02 3.15 -7.33
CA ILE A 76 -12.32 2.28 -6.17
C ILE A 76 -13.74 2.54 -5.64
N GLY A 77 -14.15 3.81 -5.56
CA GLY A 77 -15.47 4.18 -5.06
C GLY A 77 -16.61 3.80 -6.01
N LEU A 78 -16.32 3.73 -7.32
CA LEU A 78 -17.28 3.36 -8.35
C LEU A 78 -17.31 1.84 -8.64
N THR A 79 -16.28 1.08 -8.24
CA THR A 79 -16.27 -0.38 -8.40
C THR A 79 -17.35 -1.04 -7.53
N PRO A 80 -18.34 -1.72 -8.13
CA PRO A 80 -19.37 -2.41 -7.37
C PRO A 80 -18.79 -3.55 -6.52
N PHE A 81 -19.27 -3.70 -5.28
CA PHE A 81 -18.99 -4.90 -4.49
C PHE A 81 -19.81 -6.08 -5.01
N SER A 82 -19.28 -6.77 -6.02
CA SER A 82 -19.95 -7.88 -6.69
C SER A 82 -19.00 -9.04 -6.99
N LYS A 83 -19.58 -10.24 -7.12
CA LYS A 83 -18.83 -11.41 -7.56
C LYS A 83 -18.28 -11.23 -8.97
N GLU A 84 -19.02 -10.57 -9.86
CA GLU A 84 -18.61 -10.36 -11.25
C GLU A 84 -17.34 -9.51 -11.34
N GLU A 85 -17.25 -8.43 -10.56
CA GLU A 85 -16.05 -7.59 -10.52
C GLU A 85 -14.84 -8.33 -9.94
N LEU A 86 -15.05 -9.17 -8.92
CA LEU A 86 -14.00 -10.05 -8.40
C LEU A 86 -13.54 -11.06 -9.44
N ASP A 87 -14.47 -11.71 -10.14
CA ASP A 87 -14.16 -12.70 -11.17
C ASP A 87 -13.39 -12.04 -12.34
N LYS A 88 -13.71 -10.80 -12.73
CA LYS A 88 -12.93 -10.03 -13.72
C LYS A 88 -11.51 -9.75 -13.22
N ALA A 89 -11.37 -9.20 -12.02
CA ALA A 89 -10.07 -8.86 -11.43
C ALA A 89 -9.13 -10.07 -11.28
N VAL A 90 -9.68 -11.27 -11.05
CA VAL A 90 -8.88 -12.49 -10.85
C VAL A 90 -8.51 -13.20 -12.16
N ASN A 91 -9.36 -13.12 -13.19
CA ASN A 91 -9.20 -13.94 -14.39
C ASN A 91 -8.74 -13.17 -15.64
N GLU A 92 -8.86 -11.83 -15.65
CA GLU A 92 -8.37 -11.04 -16.78
C GLU A 92 -6.84 -10.93 -16.77
N SER A 93 -6.25 -10.81 -17.97
CA SER A 93 -4.80 -10.75 -18.15
C SER A 93 -4.23 -9.38 -17.76
N ASP A 94 -3.10 -9.38 -17.07
CA ASP A 94 -2.37 -8.17 -16.69
C ASP A 94 -1.94 -7.29 -17.88
N GLU A 95 -1.86 -7.85 -19.09
CA GLU A 95 -1.54 -7.11 -20.33
C GLU A 95 -2.55 -5.98 -20.63
N LYS A 96 -3.74 -6.05 -20.04
CA LYS A 96 -4.80 -5.05 -20.21
C LYS A 96 -4.96 -4.16 -18.98
N LEU A 97 -4.18 -4.39 -17.93
CA LEU A 97 -4.20 -3.53 -16.75
C LEU A 97 -3.68 -2.15 -17.15
N SER A 98 -4.51 -1.17 -16.89
CA SER A 98 -4.12 0.21 -17.03
C SER A 98 -3.20 0.59 -15.84
N ASP A 99 -2.42 1.66 -15.97
CA ASP A 99 -1.70 2.25 -14.81
C ASP A 99 -2.66 2.98 -13.84
N LEU A 100 -3.95 2.65 -13.92
CA LEU A 100 -5.10 3.05 -13.09
C LEU A 100 -6.01 1.84 -12.88
#